data_AF-A0A7W0KAS5-F1
#
_entry.id   AF-A0A7W0KAS5-F1
#
_cell.length_a   1.000
_cell.length_b   1.000
_cell.length_c   1.000
_cell.angle_alpha   90.00
_cell.angle_beta   90.00
_cell.angle_gamma   90.00
#
_symmetry.space_group_name_H-M   'P 1'
#
loop_
_entity.id
_entity.type
_entity.pdbx_description
1 polymer ?
#
loop_
_entity_poly.entity_id
_entity_poly.type
_entity_poly.pdbx_seq_one_letter_code
_entity_poly.pdbx_strand_id
1 'polypeptide(L)'
;ALVAAATAIAIPGLGLIVAGPIAGAIAGAGAGAATGGIVGALIGAGVPEERAAEYEAGIKGGGILMGTRARDVDHAATLEKDFSQYGASNVRR
;
A
#
# COMPACT_ATOMS: atom_id res chain seq x y z
N ALA A 1 -19.88 8.33 -5.15
CA ALA A 1 -20.26 6.90 -5.23
C ALA A 1 -19.26 6.20 -6.14
N LEU A 2 -18.53 5.20 -5.63
CA LEU A 2 -17.59 4.43 -6.43
C LEU A 2 -18.39 3.26 -7.03
N VAL A 3 -18.83 3.41 -8.27
CA VAL A 3 -19.51 2.33 -9.00
C VAL A 3 -18.42 1.34 -9.40
N ALA A 4 -18.17 0.35 -8.54
CA ALA A 4 -17.38 -0.82 -8.90
C ALA A 4 -18.25 -1.71 -9.79
N ALA A 5 -18.25 -1.45 -11.09
CA ALA A 5 -18.67 -2.47 -12.04
C ALA A 5 -17.64 -3.60 -11.93
N ALA A 6 -18.02 -4.71 -11.28
CA ALA A 6 -17.22 -5.92 -11.19
C ALA A 6 -17.17 -6.59 -12.58
N THR A 7 -16.47 -5.98 -13.53
CA THR A 7 -16.10 -6.63 -14.77
C THR A 7 -14.94 -7.55 -14.43
N ALA A 8 -15.12 -8.85 -14.71
CA ALA A 8 -14.04 -9.81 -14.58
C ALA A 8 -12.81 -9.30 -15.34
N ILE A 9 -11.69 -9.07 -14.63
CA ILE A 9 -10.42 -8.77 -15.26
C ILE A 9 -9.81 -10.13 -15.62
N ALA A 10 -9.82 -10.46 -16.91
CA ALA A 10 -9.04 -11.57 -17.43
C ALA A 10 -7.57 -11.10 -17.52
N ILE A 11 -6.64 -11.80 -16.85
CA ILE A 11 -5.20 -11.55 -17.02
C ILE A 11 -4.72 -12.40 -18.21
N PRO A 12 -4.42 -11.80 -19.38
CA PRO A 12 -3.99 -12.56 -20.56
C PRO A 12 -2.65 -13.24 -20.27
N GLY A 13 -2.54 -14.53 -20.58
CA GLY A 13 -1.33 -15.34 -20.37
C GLY A 13 -1.32 -16.20 -19.10
N LEU A 14 -2.21 -15.94 -18.12
CA LEU A 14 -2.33 -16.76 -16.90
C LEU A 14 -3.65 -17.55 -16.80
N GLY A 15 -4.66 -17.22 -17.62
CA GLY A 15 -5.96 -17.91 -17.60
C GLY A 15 -6.78 -17.70 -16.32
N LEU A 16 -6.43 -16.70 -15.50
CA LEU A 16 -7.12 -16.40 -14.24
C LEU A 16 -8.26 -15.41 -14.46
N ILE A 17 -9.44 -15.78 -13.96
CA ILE A 17 -10.63 -14.93 -13.89
C ILE A 17 -10.84 -14.60 -12.41
N VAL A 18 -10.61 -13.35 -12.02
CA VAL A 18 -10.79 -12.90 -10.64
C VAL A 18 -12.11 -12.14 -10.54
N ALA A 19 -13.04 -12.67 -9.74
CA ALA A 19 -14.30 -12.03 -9.39
C ALA A 19 -14.36 -11.84 -7.87
N GLY A 20 -14.76 -10.65 -7.39
CA GLY A 20 -14.98 -10.38 -5.96
C GLY A 20 -14.15 -9.21 -5.39
N PRO A 21 -14.09 -9.09 -4.05
CA PRO A 21 -13.48 -7.94 -3.36
C PRO A 21 -12.03 -7.65 -3.77
N ILE A 22 -11.26 -8.67 -4.14
CA ILE A 22 -9.88 -8.52 -4.62
C ILE A 22 -9.85 -7.74 -5.94
N ALA A 23 -10.75 -8.03 -6.89
CA ALA A 23 -10.84 -7.28 -8.15
C ALA A 23 -11.26 -5.82 -7.89
N GLY A 24 -12.19 -5.60 -6.95
CA GLY A 24 -12.57 -4.24 -6.51
C GLY A 24 -11.42 -3.49 -5.84
N ALA A 25 -10.60 -4.16 -5.04
CA ALA A 25 -9.41 -3.59 -4.42
C ALA A 25 -8.34 -3.22 -5.46
N ILE A 26 -8.11 -4.07 -6.47
CA ILE A 26 -7.19 -3.77 -7.57
C ILE A 26 -7.71 -2.60 -8.42
N ALA A 27 -9.00 -2.59 -8.77
CA ALA A 27 -9.61 -1.50 -9.54
C ALA A 27 -9.60 -0.18 -8.77
N GLY A 28 -9.89 -0.21 -7.46
CA GLY A 28 -9.82 0.95 -6.58
C GLY A 28 -8.39 1.46 -6.38
N ALA A 29 -7.42 0.56 -6.21
CA ALA A 29 -6.01 0.89 -6.17
C ALA A 29 -5.52 1.49 -7.49
N GLY A 30 -5.95 0.93 -8.63
CA GLY A 30 -5.64 1.44 -9.96
C GLY A 30 -6.24 2.83 -10.23
N ALA A 31 -7.50 3.05 -9.84
CA ALA A 31 -8.17 4.34 -10.01
C ALA A 31 -7.55 5.43 -9.12
N GLY A 32 -7.22 5.13 -7.86
CA GLY A 32 -6.53 6.07 -6.96
C GLY A 32 -5.10 6.37 -7.39
N ALA A 33 -4.39 5.37 -7.93
CA ALA A 33 -3.07 5.56 -8.51
C ALA A 33 -3.10 6.40 -9.80
N ALA A 34 -4.17 6.31 -10.60
CA ALA A 34 -4.28 7.03 -11.87
C ALA A 34 -4.45 8.55 -11.71
N THR A 35 -5.15 9.00 -10.67
CA THR A 35 -5.39 10.45 -10.42
C THR A 35 -4.41 11.08 -9.43
N GLY A 36 -3.89 10.33 -8.45
CA GLY A 36 -3.03 10.88 -7.38
C GLY A 36 -1.61 10.31 -7.32
N GLY A 37 -1.28 9.29 -8.12
CA GLY A 37 0.01 8.61 -8.04
C GLY A 37 0.30 7.97 -6.68
N ILE A 38 1.53 7.50 -6.47
CA ILE A 38 1.95 6.89 -5.20
C ILE A 38 1.94 7.94 -4.07
N VAL A 39 2.38 9.17 -4.34
CA VAL A 39 2.39 10.27 -3.35
C VAL A 39 0.99 10.59 -2.86
N GLY A 40 0.04 10.83 -3.77
CA GLY A 40 -1.35 11.12 -3.40
C GLY A 40 -2.02 9.94 -2.69
N ALA A 41 -1.69 8.70 -3.08
CA ALA A 41 -2.17 7.51 -2.37
C ALA A 41 -1.63 7.43 -0.92
N LEU A 42 -0.35 7.75 -0.70
CA LEU A 42 0.25 7.78 0.63
C LEU A 42 -0.36 8.89 1.50
N ILE A 43 -0.55 10.09 0.94
CA ILE A 43 -1.20 11.21 1.64
C ILE A 43 -2.64 10.83 2.02
N GLY A 44 -3.40 10.23 1.09
CA GLY A 44 -4.74 9.73 1.35
C GLY A 44 -4.80 8.62 2.41
N ALA A 45 -3.72 7.85 2.57
CA ALA A 45 -3.57 6.84 3.61
C ALA A 45 -3.13 7.42 4.98
N GLY A 46 -2.93 8.74 5.08
CA GLY A 46 -2.56 9.44 6.30
C GLY A 46 -1.05 9.68 6.48
N VAL A 47 -0.24 9.47 5.44
CA VAL A 47 1.18 9.83 5.46
C VAL A 47 1.32 11.34 5.24
N PRO A 48 2.08 12.08 6.08
CA PRO A 48 2.37 13.49 5.86
C PRO A 48 3.06 13.74 4.51
N GLU A 49 2.73 14.85 3.85
CA GLU A 49 3.24 15.19 2.51
C GLU A 49 4.77 15.26 2.47
N GLU A 50 5.40 15.75 3.55
CA GLU A 50 6.85 15.85 3.66
C GLU A 50 7.54 14.48 3.61
N ARG A 51 6.85 13.43 4.07
CA ARG A 51 7.35 12.04 4.09
C ARG A 51 6.92 11.25 2.86
N ALA A 52 5.81 11.61 2.25
CA ALA A 52 5.27 10.88 1.11
C ALA A 52 6.27 10.84 -0.07
N ALA A 53 7.03 11.92 -0.28
CA ALA A 53 8.07 11.99 -1.31
C ALA A 53 9.26 11.03 -1.03
N GLU A 54 9.70 10.91 0.23
CA GLU A 54 10.77 9.99 0.62
C GLU A 54 10.35 8.53 0.39
N TYR A 55 9.13 8.18 0.77
CA TYR A 55 8.57 6.85 0.56
C TYR A 55 8.36 6.52 -0.92
N GLU A 56 7.90 7.49 -1.71
CA GLU A 56 7.79 7.32 -3.16
C GLU A 56 9.15 7.00 -3.78
N ALA A 57 10.21 7.74 -3.40
CA ALA A 57 11.56 7.48 -3.89
C ALA A 57 12.05 6.07 -3.52
N GLY A 58 11.80 5.63 -2.27
CA GLY A 58 12.12 4.28 -1.83
C GLY A 58 11.37 3.20 -2.63
N ILE A 59 10.07 3.40 -2.90
CA ILE A 59 9.25 2.48 -3.69
C ILE A 59 9.72 2.44 -5.16
N LYS A 60 10.00 3.60 -5.78
CA LYS A 60 10.56 3.67 -7.14
C LYS A 60 11.93 3.01 -7.25
N GLY A 61 12.69 2.99 -6.16
CA GLY A 61 13.96 2.25 -6.04
C GLY A 61 13.79 0.73 -5.92
N GLY A 62 12.57 0.20 -5.96
CA GLY A 62 12.27 -1.22 -5.80
C GLY A 62 12.02 -1.64 -4.34
N GLY A 63 11.97 -0.69 -3.41
CA GLY A 63 11.61 -0.95 -2.02
C GLY A 63 10.12 -1.23 -1.84
N ILE A 64 9.77 -1.88 -0.73
CA ILE A 64 8.40 -2.14 -0.33
C ILE A 64 8.13 -1.31 0.94
N LEU A 65 7.06 -0.52 0.94
CA LEU A 65 6.59 0.18 2.12
C LEU A 65 5.55 -0.68 2.84
N MET A 66 5.76 -0.90 4.15
CA MET A 66 4.81 -1.60 5.02
C MET A 66 4.43 -0.69 6.19
N GLY A 67 3.13 -0.62 6.49
CA GLY A 67 2.60 0.12 7.64
C GLY A 67 1.65 -0.74 8.45
N THR A 68 1.77 -0.69 9.78
CA THR A 68 0.92 -1.43 10.72
C THR A 68 0.39 -0.51 11.81
N ARG A 69 -0.81 -0.78 12.32
CA ARG A 69 -1.37 -0.05 13.46
C ARG A 69 -1.00 -0.77 14.77
N ALA A 70 -0.21 -0.12 15.61
CA ALA A 70 0.04 -0.60 16.97
C ALA A 70 -1.23 -0.45 17.83
N ARG A 71 -1.36 -1.32 18.85
CA ARG A 71 -2.50 -1.30 19.78
C ARG A 71 -2.23 -0.39 20.97
N ASP A 72 -0.99 -0.38 21.41
CA ASP A 72 -0.46 0.34 22.56
C ASP A 72 1.05 0.60 22.35
N VAL A 73 1.67 1.25 23.33
CA VAL A 73 3.07 1.65 23.28
C VAL A 73 4.03 0.45 23.28
N ASP A 74 3.72 -0.59 24.05
CA ASP A 74 4.57 -1.78 24.18
C ASP A 74 4.52 -2.64 22.91
N HIS A 75 3.34 -2.73 22.29
CA HIS A 75 3.16 -3.39 21.01
C HIS A 75 3.90 -2.65 19.89
N ALA A 76 3.92 -1.32 19.91
CA ALA A 76 4.71 -0.54 18.94
C ALA A 76 6.22 -0.85 19.06
N ALA A 77 6.74 -0.93 20.29
CA ALA A 77 8.15 -1.29 20.53
C ALA A 77 8.46 -2.72 20.07
N THR A 78 7.52 -3.65 20.25
CA THR A 78 7.66 -5.03 19.76
C THR A 78 7.72 -5.07 18.23
N LEU A 79 6.80 -4.37 17.55
CA LEU A 79 6.78 -4.28 16.09
C LEU A 79 8.07 -3.67 15.54
N GLU A 80 8.58 -2.61 16.15
CA GLU A 80 9.83 -1.97 15.74
C GLU A 80 11.02 -2.93 15.83
N LYS A 81 11.09 -3.71 16.92
CA LYS A 81 12.10 -4.75 17.10
C LYS A 81 11.98 -5.85 16.05
N ASP A 82 10.77 -6.36 15.82
CA ASP A 82 10.51 -7.43 14.87
C ASP A 82 10.87 -6.99 13.44
N PHE A 83 10.41 -5.81 13.00
CA PHE A 83 10.74 -5.28 11.69
C PHE A 83 12.24 -5.11 11.49
N SER A 84 12.94 -4.58 12.51
CA SER A 84 14.39 -4.44 12.47
C SER A 84 15.10 -5.79 12.37
N GLN A 85 14.59 -6.82 13.07
CA GLN A 85 15.15 -8.18 13.01
C GLN A 85 14.97 -8.82 11.63
N TYR A 86 13.84 -8.56 10.96
CA TYR A 86 13.57 -9.07 9.60
C TYR A 86 14.20 -8.22 8.48
N GLY A 87 15.09 -7.29 8.82
CA GLY A 87 15.86 -6.51 7.84
C GLY A 87 15.09 -5.33 7.24
N ALA A 88 14.03 -4.85 7.88
CA ALA A 88 13.39 -3.62 7.47
C ALA A 88 14.36 -2.44 7.64
N SER A 89 14.49 -1.64 6.59
CA SER A 89 15.21 -0.37 6.62
C SER A 89 14.23 0.78 6.90
N ASN A 90 14.71 1.88 7.51
CA ASN A 90 13.92 3.06 7.80
C ASN A 90 12.64 2.80 8.62
N VAL A 91 12.73 1.95 9.65
CA VAL A 91 11.63 1.70 10.60
C VAL A 91 11.32 2.99 11.37
N ARG A 92 10.05 3.40 11.36
CA ARG A 92 9.55 4.64 11.97
C ARG A 92 8.28 4.34 12.74
N ARG A 93 8.12 4.97 13.90
CA ARG A 93 6.93 4.87 14.76
C ARG A 93 5.91 5.97 14.45
#